data_AF-G7YNC2-F1
#
_entry.id   AF-G7YNC2-F1
#
_cell.length_a   1.000
_cell.length_b   1.000
_cell.length_c   1.000
_cell.angle_alpha   90.00
_cell.angle_beta   90.00
_cell.angle_gamma   90.00
#
_symmetry.space_group_name_H-M   'P 1'
#
loop_
_entity.id
_entity.type
_entity.pdbx_description
1 polymer ?
#
loop_
_entity_poly.entity_id
_entity_poly.type
_entity_poly.pdbx_seq_one_letter_code
_entity_poly.pdbx_strand_id
1 'polypeptide(L)'
;MSPRIFLYPIRLRIRLPSYPRSATFLVCLLLLALYGTYLRMNLYEHPERLIKRWHIGAYPNNAFSHGEEQENLPLRVYIVEEHHEVIPYWLHAVNYHGGTKANLIHIDGHSDMDFPFYLPEFPLGRLPKNDLEISALMQGNDQFIQGAIVAQMLQSVFLIYPPWMETRTVLMHCRLGLHHQSDEVVFCLCNKENSSVCEVRSTDGSDTNSEIPREECSSLWPFTLIESNATIAPSILRSLRPNLSRSFRNSHHTNISVARISEFLEHYQKHPLILDIDEDYFGVHLVAQNLTQVGIPLLVVHQLDKLIQSIFCPDDSNLELDTDRWFHQVIHLIQNNCSRSGDPASAYTRREDCVTKLHEFTSRHFSRDNHKRFCSETTESKLTELFEILSHPEMTNRKLSCLSKIGLCLTNSWLTHDYEPHIKLCIGHNTPEFSLVLEHWTNSDDLTRIASSFTDILYSLHAKPVLITLVRSSRDGYTPRWLQMEIEELILEKLERVFFVSRKDVVYSPYLAAGVGGWNDRYRYDESLVEPGS
;
A
#
# COMPACT_ATOMS: atom_id res chain seq x y z
N MET A 1 7.33 -44.53 5.67
CA MET A 1 6.81 -44.88 7.02
C MET A 1 6.05 -43.66 7.52
N SER A 2 4.72 -43.77 7.62
CA SER A 2 3.81 -42.69 8.01
C SER A 2 3.05 -43.15 9.26
N PRO A 3 2.86 -42.32 10.30
CA PRO A 3 2.17 -42.76 11.51
C PRO A 3 0.65 -42.68 11.30
N ARG A 4 -0.04 -43.81 11.53
CA ARG A 4 -1.51 -43.87 11.60
C ARG A 4 -1.97 -43.48 13.00
N ILE A 5 -2.76 -42.42 13.10
CA ILE A 5 -3.47 -42.02 14.32
C ILE A 5 -4.82 -42.76 14.36
N PHE A 6 -5.07 -43.52 15.43
CA PHE A 6 -6.37 -44.14 15.72
C PHE A 6 -7.23 -43.17 16.52
N LEU A 7 -8.42 -42.83 16.01
CA LEU A 7 -9.46 -42.12 16.75
C LEU A 7 -10.45 -43.12 17.36
N TYR A 8 -10.62 -43.06 18.68
CA TYR A 8 -11.70 -43.76 19.40
C TYR A 8 -12.94 -42.84 19.51
N PRO A 9 -14.17 -43.35 19.33
CA PRO A 9 -15.37 -42.55 19.53
C PRO A 9 -15.73 -42.45 21.03
N ILE A 10 -15.73 -41.23 21.57
CA ILE A 10 -16.28 -40.92 22.89
C ILE A 10 -17.77 -40.65 22.73
N ARG A 11 -18.64 -41.49 23.31
CA ARG A 11 -20.08 -41.22 23.45
C ARG A 11 -20.33 -40.40 24.72
N LEU A 12 -20.53 -39.09 24.55
CA LEU A 12 -21.06 -38.22 25.60
C LEU A 12 -22.59 -38.38 25.70
N ARG A 13 -23.07 -38.97 26.79
CA ARG A 13 -24.49 -38.96 27.17
C ARG A 13 -24.78 -37.70 27.97
N ILE A 14 -25.36 -36.69 27.32
CA ILE A 14 -25.89 -35.49 27.99
C ILE A 14 -27.36 -35.76 28.34
N ARG A 15 -27.69 -35.78 29.63
CA ARG A 15 -29.09 -35.72 30.09
C ARG A 15 -29.53 -34.26 30.13
N LEU A 16 -30.47 -33.89 29.26
CA LEU A 16 -31.11 -32.57 29.29
C LEU A 16 -32.25 -32.57 30.33
N PRO A 17 -32.34 -31.56 31.20
CA PRO A 17 -33.47 -31.40 32.11
C PRO A 17 -34.69 -30.88 31.35
N SER A 18 -35.86 -31.44 31.66
CA SER A 18 -37.16 -31.05 31.13
C SER A 18 -37.61 -29.71 31.71
N TYR A 19 -37.37 -28.61 30.98
CA TYR A 19 -37.97 -27.31 31.26
C TYR A 19 -39.33 -27.15 30.52
N PRO A 20 -40.28 -26.38 31.09
CA PRO A 20 -41.60 -26.17 30.48
C PRO A 20 -41.46 -25.46 29.13
N ARG A 21 -42.02 -26.09 28.08
CA ARG A 21 -41.91 -25.71 26.67
C ARG A 21 -42.40 -24.29 26.32
N SER A 22 -43.10 -23.60 27.22
CA SER A 22 -43.63 -22.26 26.98
C SER A 22 -42.57 -21.16 27.16
N ALA A 23 -41.63 -21.31 28.09
CA ALA A 23 -40.61 -20.30 28.35
C ALA A 23 -39.51 -20.27 27.26
N THR A 24 -39.11 -21.44 26.78
CA THR A 24 -38.12 -21.58 25.70
C THR A 24 -38.63 -21.02 24.37
N PHE A 25 -39.93 -21.16 24.08
CA PHE A 25 -40.52 -20.61 22.88
C PHE A 25 -40.54 -19.08 22.89
N LEU A 26 -40.87 -18.47 24.03
CA LEU A 26 -40.89 -17.01 24.18
C LEU A 26 -39.48 -16.39 24.08
N VAL A 27 -38.48 -17.05 24.67
CA VAL A 27 -37.07 -16.62 24.59
C VAL A 27 -36.54 -16.74 23.17
N CYS A 28 -36.83 -17.82 22.44
CA CYS A 28 -36.45 -17.93 21.03
C CYS A 28 -37.10 -16.85 20.16
N LEU A 29 -38.37 -16.50 20.41
CA LEU A 29 -39.07 -15.46 19.65
C LEU A 29 -38.49 -14.06 19.91
N LEU A 30 -38.13 -13.76 21.16
CA LEU A 30 -37.44 -12.53 21.54
C LEU A 30 -36.04 -12.45 20.92
N LEU A 31 -35.28 -13.55 20.92
CA LEU A 31 -33.96 -13.59 20.30
C LEU A 31 -34.04 -13.44 18.78
N LEU A 32 -35.02 -14.04 18.12
CA LEU A 32 -35.25 -13.86 16.68
C LEU A 32 -35.71 -12.43 16.34
N ALA A 33 -36.54 -11.81 17.18
CA ALA A 33 -36.95 -10.42 17.00
C ALA A 33 -35.76 -9.45 17.19
N LEU A 34 -34.96 -9.66 18.23
CA LEU A 34 -33.73 -8.88 18.49
C LEU A 34 -32.71 -9.06 17.37
N TYR A 35 -32.51 -10.28 16.88
CA TYR A 35 -31.65 -10.59 15.75
C TYR A 35 -32.18 -9.98 14.45
N GLY A 36 -33.49 -9.97 14.23
CA GLY A 36 -34.13 -9.28 13.11
C GLY A 36 -33.94 -7.76 13.16
N THR A 37 -34.06 -7.13 14.33
CA THR A 37 -33.73 -5.70 14.48
C THR A 37 -32.24 -5.40 14.34
N TYR A 38 -31.37 -6.27 14.85
CA TYR A 38 -29.92 -6.17 14.69
C TYR A 38 -29.52 -6.25 13.21
N LEU A 39 -30.05 -7.24 12.48
CA LEU A 39 -29.86 -7.36 11.03
C LEU A 39 -30.43 -6.15 10.29
N ARG A 40 -31.60 -5.63 10.68
CA ARG A 40 -32.19 -4.45 10.03
C ARG A 40 -31.40 -3.16 10.31
N MET A 41 -30.70 -3.07 11.43
CA MET A 41 -29.81 -1.94 11.75
C MET A 41 -28.42 -2.05 11.11
N ASN A 42 -27.94 -3.28 10.84
CA ASN A 42 -26.61 -3.50 10.25
C ASN A 42 -26.61 -3.77 8.74
N LEU A 43 -27.72 -4.24 8.15
CA LEU A 43 -27.83 -4.44 6.68
C LEU A 43 -28.30 -3.19 5.94
N TYR A 44 -28.80 -2.19 6.64
CA TYR A 44 -29.00 -0.85 6.11
C TYR A 44 -27.86 0.04 6.60
N GLU A 45 -26.65 -0.25 6.12
CA GLU A 45 -25.66 0.81 6.04
C GLU A 45 -26.27 1.98 5.28
N HIS A 46 -26.26 3.16 5.89
CA HIS A 46 -26.82 4.37 5.31
C HIS A 46 -26.15 4.60 3.94
N PRO A 47 -26.89 4.52 2.81
CA PRO A 47 -26.33 4.88 1.50
C PRO A 47 -25.81 6.33 1.49
N GLU A 48 -26.30 7.18 2.40
CA GLU A 48 -25.78 8.54 2.59
C GLU A 48 -24.34 8.62 3.14
N ARG A 49 -23.83 7.62 3.88
CA ARG A 49 -22.42 7.60 4.33
C ARG A 49 -21.47 7.26 3.20
N LEU A 50 -21.85 6.33 2.33
CA LEU A 50 -21.17 6.09 1.06
C LEU A 50 -21.24 7.36 0.20
N ILE A 51 -22.43 7.91 -0.07
CA ILE A 51 -22.55 9.10 -0.94
C ILE A 51 -21.76 10.33 -0.41
N LYS A 52 -21.67 10.55 0.92
CA LYS A 52 -20.85 11.65 1.49
C LYS A 52 -19.34 11.42 1.38
N ARG A 53 -18.85 10.18 1.51
CA ARG A 53 -17.41 9.86 1.36
C ARG A 53 -16.93 10.03 -0.08
N TRP A 54 -17.79 9.71 -1.04
CA TRP A 54 -17.46 9.74 -2.47
C TRP A 54 -17.41 11.15 -3.06
N HIS A 55 -18.09 12.14 -2.47
CA HIS A 55 -17.96 13.54 -2.90
C HIS A 55 -16.71 14.24 -2.34
N ILE A 56 -16.03 13.66 -1.34
CA ILE A 56 -14.82 14.22 -0.72
C ILE A 56 -13.55 13.70 -1.42
N GLY A 57 -13.61 12.48 -1.98
CA GLY A 57 -12.61 11.94 -2.89
C GLY A 57 -12.78 12.34 -4.35
N ALA A 58 -13.52 13.41 -4.65
CA ALA A 58 -13.47 14.00 -5.98
C ALA A 58 -12.01 14.38 -6.22
N TYR A 59 -11.31 13.58 -7.05
CA TYR A 59 -10.03 13.98 -7.62
C TYR A 59 -10.14 15.44 -7.97
N PRO A 60 -9.16 16.28 -7.62
CA PRO A 60 -9.30 17.71 -7.83
C PRO A 60 -9.59 17.95 -9.31
N ASN A 61 -10.87 18.08 -9.65
CA ASN A 61 -11.35 18.53 -10.95
C ASN A 61 -10.81 19.95 -11.19
N ASN A 62 -10.41 20.63 -10.11
CA ASN A 62 -9.71 21.91 -10.12
C ASN A 62 -8.23 21.84 -10.54
N ALA A 63 -7.59 20.66 -10.61
CA ALA A 63 -6.24 20.54 -11.17
C ALA A 63 -6.24 20.52 -12.71
N PHE A 64 -7.39 20.33 -13.33
CA PHE A 64 -7.53 20.16 -14.77
C PHE A 64 -8.70 20.97 -15.30
N SER A 65 -8.50 22.29 -15.38
CA SER A 65 -9.39 23.18 -16.13
C SER A 65 -9.47 22.71 -17.57
N HIS A 66 -10.66 22.26 -17.98
CA HIS A 66 -11.04 22.08 -19.39
C HIS A 66 -10.84 23.41 -20.13
N GLY A 67 -9.74 23.55 -20.89
CA GLY A 67 -9.54 24.71 -21.75
C GLY A 67 -8.10 25.08 -22.12
N GLU A 68 -7.06 24.46 -21.55
CA GLU A 68 -5.69 24.75 -22.00
C GLU A 68 -5.38 24.08 -23.35
N GLU A 69 -4.86 24.89 -24.28
CA GLU A 69 -4.49 24.50 -25.64
C GLU A 69 -3.57 23.28 -25.66
N GLN A 70 -3.78 22.43 -26.68
CA GLN A 70 -3.20 21.10 -26.92
C GLN A 70 -1.65 21.05 -27.05
N GLU A 71 -0.94 22.16 -26.88
CA GLU A 71 0.50 22.26 -27.10
C GLU A 71 1.26 22.45 -25.77
N ASN A 72 1.93 21.37 -25.33
CA ASN A 72 2.91 21.31 -24.24
C ASN A 72 2.38 21.49 -22.81
N LEU A 73 1.56 20.53 -22.33
CA LEU A 73 1.47 20.32 -20.88
C LEU A 73 2.90 20.08 -20.31
N PRO A 74 3.33 20.85 -19.29
CA PRO A 74 4.61 20.61 -18.65
C PRO A 74 4.61 19.21 -18.02
N LEU A 75 5.71 18.48 -18.18
CA LEU A 75 5.92 17.18 -17.53
C LEU A 75 5.87 17.37 -16.01
N ARG A 76 4.87 16.78 -15.36
CA ARG A 76 4.69 16.80 -13.91
C ARG A 76 5.20 15.51 -13.27
N VAL A 77 5.68 15.64 -12.04
CA VAL A 77 6.04 14.53 -11.15
C VAL A 77 5.00 14.50 -10.04
N TYR A 78 4.22 13.42 -9.93
CA TYR A 78 3.26 13.25 -8.84
C TYR A 78 3.83 12.32 -7.78
N ILE A 79 3.91 12.81 -6.55
CA ILE A 79 4.41 12.05 -5.41
C ILE A 79 3.22 11.56 -4.59
N VAL A 80 3.07 10.25 -4.47
CA VAL A 80 1.98 9.58 -3.75
C VAL A 80 2.52 8.68 -2.64
N GLU A 81 1.65 8.26 -1.72
CA GLU A 81 2.08 7.40 -0.61
C GLU A 81 2.07 5.93 -1.03
N GLU A 82 0.92 5.47 -1.52
CA GLU A 82 0.69 4.08 -1.91
C GLU A 82 0.63 3.95 -3.44
N HIS A 83 1.13 2.84 -3.97
CA HIS A 83 1.20 2.59 -5.41
C HIS A 83 -0.12 2.77 -6.14
N HIS A 84 -1.19 2.21 -5.59
CA HIS A 84 -2.49 2.25 -6.26
C HIS A 84 -3.04 3.68 -6.42
N GLU A 85 -2.53 4.68 -5.69
CA GLU A 85 -2.89 6.10 -5.86
C GLU A 85 -2.48 6.69 -7.22
N VAL A 86 -1.66 5.99 -8.01
CA VAL A 86 -1.19 6.48 -9.32
C VAL A 86 -2.23 6.37 -10.44
N ILE A 87 -3.20 5.46 -10.32
CA ILE A 87 -4.21 5.14 -11.35
C ILE A 87 -4.90 6.38 -11.97
N PRO A 88 -5.35 7.38 -11.21
CA PRO A 88 -6.02 8.56 -11.73
C PRO A 88 -5.09 9.40 -12.62
N TYR A 89 -3.81 9.51 -12.26
CA TYR A 89 -2.82 10.23 -13.05
C TYR A 89 -2.49 9.48 -14.34
N TRP A 90 -2.38 8.15 -14.27
CA TRP A 90 -2.19 7.31 -15.44
C TRP A 90 -3.37 7.43 -16.41
N LEU A 91 -4.60 7.41 -15.89
CA LEU A 91 -5.81 7.57 -16.68
C LEU A 91 -5.84 8.94 -17.36
N HIS A 92 -5.47 10.00 -16.64
CA HIS A 92 -5.36 11.34 -17.19
C HIS A 92 -4.35 11.38 -18.35
N ALA A 93 -3.16 10.80 -18.19
CA ALA A 93 -2.15 10.75 -19.24
C ALA A 93 -2.67 10.00 -20.48
N VAL A 94 -3.30 8.84 -20.31
CA VAL A 94 -3.88 8.07 -21.42
C VAL A 94 -5.00 8.85 -22.13
N ASN A 95 -5.89 9.51 -21.39
CA ASN A 95 -6.95 10.34 -21.96
C ASN A 95 -6.40 11.54 -22.72
N TYR A 96 -5.37 12.21 -22.20
CA TYR A 96 -4.68 13.30 -22.89
C TYR A 96 -4.10 12.85 -24.24
N HIS A 97 -3.66 11.60 -24.33
CA HIS A 97 -3.20 10.95 -25.56
C HIS A 97 -4.31 10.23 -26.34
N GLY A 98 -5.56 10.70 -26.23
CA GLY A 98 -6.69 10.24 -27.04
C GLY A 98 -7.13 8.80 -26.73
N GLY A 99 -6.84 8.31 -25.52
CA GLY A 99 -7.13 6.93 -25.11
C GLY A 99 -6.10 5.92 -25.62
N THR A 100 -4.97 6.37 -26.16
CA THR A 100 -3.88 5.50 -26.58
C THR A 100 -3.22 4.86 -25.36
N LYS A 101 -3.20 3.52 -25.29
CA LYS A 101 -2.55 2.77 -24.21
C LYS A 101 -1.11 3.22 -24.00
N ALA A 102 -0.62 3.26 -22.78
CA ALA A 102 0.76 3.62 -22.48
C ALA A 102 1.70 2.41 -22.41
N ASN A 103 2.99 2.69 -22.57
CA ASN A 103 4.06 1.82 -22.10
C ASN A 103 4.44 2.27 -20.69
N LEU A 104 4.43 1.36 -19.73
CA LEU A 104 4.89 1.59 -18.36
C LEU A 104 6.34 1.15 -18.21
N ILE A 105 7.18 2.01 -17.64
CA ILE A 105 8.43 1.62 -16.98
C ILE A 105 8.18 1.73 -15.48
N HIS A 106 8.22 0.60 -14.78
CA HIS A 106 8.08 0.50 -13.33
C HIS A 106 9.44 0.20 -12.71
N ILE A 107 9.90 1.02 -11.77
CA ILE A 107 11.20 0.88 -11.11
C ILE A 107 10.94 0.65 -9.63
N ASP A 108 11.15 -0.58 -9.16
CA ASP A 108 10.58 -1.05 -7.89
C ASP A 108 11.39 -2.23 -7.34
N GLY A 109 11.40 -2.40 -6.02
CA GLY A 109 11.90 -3.56 -5.31
C GLY A 109 11.13 -4.86 -5.58
N HIS A 110 9.90 -4.82 -6.08
CA HIS A 110 9.04 -5.94 -6.42
C HIS A 110 8.19 -5.69 -7.68
N SER A 111 7.23 -6.58 -7.97
CA SER A 111 6.57 -6.64 -9.29
C SER A 111 5.28 -5.85 -9.39
N ASP A 112 4.54 -5.70 -8.28
CA ASP A 112 3.20 -5.08 -8.23
C ASP A 112 2.18 -5.66 -9.20
N MET A 113 2.33 -6.95 -9.48
CA MET A 113 1.58 -7.67 -10.50
C MET A 113 0.81 -8.85 -9.90
N ASP A 114 0.26 -8.72 -8.69
CA ASP A 114 -0.76 -9.62 -8.15
C ASP A 114 -2.13 -9.37 -8.82
N PHE A 115 -3.03 -10.34 -8.70
CA PHE A 115 -4.36 -10.29 -9.30
C PHE A 115 -5.27 -9.31 -8.56
N PRO A 116 -5.97 -8.40 -9.26
CA PRO A 116 -7.04 -7.64 -8.62
C PRO A 116 -8.21 -8.58 -8.26
N PHE A 117 -9.07 -8.16 -7.33
CA PHE A 117 -10.36 -8.79 -7.14
C PHE A 117 -11.34 -8.31 -8.22
N TYR A 118 -12.18 -9.23 -8.69
CA TYR A 118 -13.25 -8.87 -9.61
C TYR A 118 -14.33 -8.08 -8.87
N LEU A 119 -14.65 -6.89 -9.38
CA LEU A 119 -15.73 -6.05 -8.89
C LEU A 119 -16.74 -5.79 -10.03
N PRO A 120 -18.05 -5.69 -9.75
CA PRO A 120 -19.05 -5.32 -10.76
C PRO A 120 -18.72 -4.00 -11.50
N GLU A 121 -18.08 -3.08 -10.80
CA GLU A 121 -17.67 -1.75 -11.27
C GLU A 121 -16.34 -1.77 -12.05
N PHE A 122 -15.66 -2.92 -12.13
CA PHE A 122 -14.35 -3.00 -12.77
C PHE A 122 -14.48 -2.67 -14.27
N PRO A 123 -13.63 -1.76 -14.82
CA PRO A 123 -13.74 -1.31 -16.21
C PRO A 123 -13.11 -2.33 -17.19
N LEU A 124 -13.73 -3.50 -17.32
CA LEU A 124 -13.21 -4.61 -18.14
C LEU A 124 -13.09 -4.24 -19.62
N GLY A 125 -11.86 -4.24 -20.15
CA GLY A 125 -11.61 -4.06 -21.58
C GLY A 125 -11.88 -2.66 -22.10
N ARG A 126 -11.95 -1.64 -21.24
CA ARG A 126 -12.13 -0.23 -21.61
C ARG A 126 -11.59 0.70 -20.54
N LEU A 127 -11.38 1.97 -20.89
CA LEU A 127 -11.01 2.98 -19.92
C LEU A 127 -12.16 3.22 -18.89
N PRO A 128 -11.80 3.56 -17.63
CA PRO A 128 -12.75 4.01 -16.61
C PRO A 128 -13.52 5.26 -17.07
N LYS A 129 -14.80 5.35 -16.67
CA LYS A 129 -15.72 6.45 -17.06
C LYS A 129 -16.13 7.36 -15.93
N ASN A 130 -15.94 6.95 -14.69
CA ASN A 130 -16.38 7.67 -13.49
C ASN A 130 -15.52 7.26 -12.28
N ASP A 131 -15.68 7.99 -11.19
CA ASP A 131 -14.88 7.82 -9.97
C ASP A 131 -15.07 6.44 -9.31
N LEU A 132 -16.24 5.81 -9.49
CA LEU A 132 -16.53 4.46 -8.99
C LEU A 132 -15.67 3.41 -9.69
N GLU A 133 -15.54 3.51 -11.02
CA GLU A 133 -14.67 2.61 -11.79
C GLU A 133 -13.18 2.89 -11.54
N ILE A 134 -12.80 4.15 -11.28
CA ILE A 134 -11.42 4.51 -10.90
C ILE A 134 -11.09 3.90 -9.53
N SER A 135 -11.98 4.09 -8.56
CA SER A 135 -11.85 3.52 -7.22
C SER A 135 -11.75 1.99 -7.28
N ALA A 136 -12.55 1.31 -8.11
CA ALA A 136 -12.48 -0.15 -8.26
C ALA A 136 -11.11 -0.68 -8.75
N LEU A 137 -10.25 0.17 -9.34
CA LEU A 137 -8.87 -0.17 -9.71
C LEU A 137 -7.85 0.06 -8.57
N MET A 138 -8.28 0.72 -7.50
CA MET A 138 -7.45 1.18 -6.37
C MET A 138 -7.58 0.25 -5.16
N GLN A 139 -7.53 -1.07 -5.39
CA GLN A 139 -7.81 -2.08 -4.35
C GLN A 139 -6.63 -2.33 -3.41
N GLY A 140 -5.40 -2.13 -3.88
CA GLY A 140 -4.18 -2.35 -3.10
C GLY A 140 -2.92 -2.22 -3.96
N ASN A 141 -1.77 -2.18 -3.29
CA ASN A 141 -0.48 -1.89 -3.92
C ASN A 141 0.00 -2.95 -4.89
N ASP A 142 -0.28 -4.22 -4.64
CA ASP A 142 0.20 -5.26 -5.55
C ASP A 142 -0.71 -5.48 -6.76
N GLN A 143 -1.85 -4.79 -6.89
CA GLN A 143 -2.92 -5.16 -7.82
C GLN A 143 -3.18 -4.16 -8.96
N PHE A 144 -2.72 -2.92 -8.80
CA PHE A 144 -3.08 -1.79 -9.66
C PHE A 144 -2.56 -1.93 -11.10
N ILE A 145 -1.36 -2.51 -11.31
CA ILE A 145 -0.78 -2.64 -12.66
C ILE A 145 -1.63 -3.59 -13.51
N GLN A 146 -1.97 -4.76 -12.97
CA GLN A 146 -2.87 -5.71 -13.65
C GLN A 146 -4.24 -5.07 -13.91
N GLY A 147 -4.78 -4.33 -12.93
CA GLY A 147 -6.02 -3.58 -13.12
C GLY A 147 -5.95 -2.57 -14.26
N ALA A 148 -4.86 -1.82 -14.37
CA ALA A 148 -4.63 -0.85 -15.44
C ALA A 148 -4.49 -1.52 -16.83
N ILE A 149 -3.93 -2.73 -16.92
CA ILE A 149 -3.89 -3.51 -18.16
C ILE A 149 -5.31 -3.90 -18.59
N VAL A 150 -6.10 -4.45 -17.67
CA VAL A 150 -7.50 -4.86 -17.94
C VAL A 150 -8.34 -3.65 -18.36
N ALA A 151 -8.16 -2.51 -17.69
CA ALA A 151 -8.77 -1.22 -17.99
C ALA A 151 -8.28 -0.57 -19.30
N GLN A 152 -7.45 -1.27 -20.08
CA GLN A 152 -6.89 -0.79 -21.35
C GLN A 152 -6.06 0.50 -21.22
N MET A 153 -5.46 0.75 -20.06
CA MET A 153 -4.56 1.88 -19.87
C MET A 153 -3.15 1.54 -20.33
N LEU A 154 -2.73 0.27 -20.19
CA LEU A 154 -1.38 -0.18 -20.48
C LEU A 154 -1.33 -1.21 -21.63
N GLN A 155 -0.34 -1.05 -22.51
CA GLN A 155 -0.02 -1.99 -23.59
C GLN A 155 1.21 -2.84 -23.26
N SER A 156 2.17 -2.27 -22.54
CA SER A 156 3.35 -2.99 -22.08
C SER A 156 3.80 -2.50 -20.72
N VAL A 157 4.37 -3.42 -19.95
CA VAL A 157 4.93 -3.17 -18.63
C VAL A 157 6.39 -3.62 -18.65
N PHE A 158 7.29 -2.71 -18.28
CA PHE A 158 8.70 -3.00 -18.09
C PHE A 158 9.02 -2.84 -16.61
N LEU A 159 9.16 -3.95 -15.90
CA LEU A 159 9.56 -4.00 -14.50
C LEU A 159 11.09 -4.00 -14.42
N ILE A 160 11.64 -3.03 -13.69
CA ILE A 160 13.08 -2.87 -13.50
C ILE A 160 13.41 -3.01 -12.02
N TYR A 161 13.97 -4.17 -11.68
CA TYR A 161 14.37 -4.48 -10.32
C TYR A 161 15.75 -3.90 -9.97
N PRO A 162 15.99 -3.58 -8.69
CA PRO A 162 17.23 -2.97 -8.25
C PRO A 162 18.44 -3.91 -8.34
N PRO A 163 19.67 -3.34 -8.35
CA PRO A 163 20.89 -4.12 -8.50
C PRO A 163 21.19 -5.00 -7.27
N TRP A 164 20.47 -4.84 -6.16
CA TRP A 164 20.58 -5.71 -4.98
C TRP A 164 19.68 -6.95 -5.05
N MET A 165 18.77 -7.03 -6.02
CA MET A 165 17.92 -8.20 -6.25
C MET A 165 18.46 -9.08 -7.38
N GLU A 166 18.49 -10.40 -7.16
CA GLU A 166 18.80 -11.36 -8.22
C GLU A 166 17.56 -11.61 -9.09
N THR A 167 17.49 -10.97 -10.27
CA THR A 167 16.41 -11.21 -11.23
C THR A 167 16.95 -11.63 -12.59
N ARG A 168 16.22 -12.54 -13.25
CA ARG A 168 16.50 -12.92 -14.62
C ARG A 168 15.78 -11.97 -15.56
N THR A 169 16.44 -11.61 -16.66
CA THR A 169 15.76 -10.86 -17.71
C THR A 169 14.80 -11.78 -18.47
N VAL A 170 13.53 -11.38 -18.55
CA VAL A 170 12.48 -12.15 -19.20
C VAL A 170 11.65 -11.21 -20.09
N LEU A 171 11.30 -11.68 -21.28
CA LEU A 171 10.33 -11.04 -22.19
C LEU A 171 9.18 -12.02 -22.41
N MET A 172 7.96 -11.57 -22.12
CA MET A 172 6.76 -12.38 -22.27
C MET A 172 5.67 -11.60 -23.01
N HIS A 173 4.96 -12.31 -23.88
CA HIS A 173 3.65 -11.89 -24.36
C HIS A 173 2.61 -12.60 -23.51
N CYS A 174 1.87 -11.80 -22.76
CA CYS A 174 0.94 -12.25 -21.75
C CYS A 174 -0.49 -11.90 -22.17
N ARG A 175 -1.46 -12.61 -21.60
CA ARG A 175 -2.87 -12.27 -21.72
C ARG A 175 -3.51 -12.37 -20.34
N LEU A 176 -4.13 -11.30 -19.89
CA LEU A 176 -5.02 -11.33 -18.73
C LEU A 176 -6.43 -11.68 -19.20
N GLY A 177 -7.16 -12.48 -18.44
CA GLY A 177 -8.54 -12.85 -18.73
C GLY A 177 -9.34 -13.10 -17.48
N LEU A 178 -10.51 -13.70 -17.67
CA LEU A 178 -11.43 -14.07 -16.60
C LEU A 178 -11.66 -15.58 -16.61
N HIS A 179 -11.63 -16.17 -15.43
CA HIS A 179 -11.96 -17.56 -15.18
C HIS A 179 -13.11 -17.66 -14.17
N HIS A 180 -14.02 -18.60 -14.39
CA HIS A 180 -15.12 -18.88 -13.48
C HIS A 180 -14.73 -20.03 -12.56
N GLN A 181 -14.50 -19.74 -11.29
CA GLN A 181 -14.14 -20.73 -10.28
C GLN A 181 -15.29 -20.88 -9.30
N SER A 182 -16.01 -22.00 -9.40
CA SER A 182 -17.27 -22.22 -8.67
C SER A 182 -18.31 -21.14 -8.99
N ASP A 183 -18.59 -20.24 -8.04
CA ASP A 183 -19.55 -19.13 -8.16
C ASP A 183 -18.85 -17.76 -8.25
N GLU A 184 -17.52 -17.73 -8.27
CA GLU A 184 -16.73 -16.50 -8.30
C GLU A 184 -16.04 -16.31 -9.66
N VAL A 185 -15.85 -15.04 -10.04
CA VAL A 185 -15.07 -14.65 -11.20
C VAL A 185 -13.70 -14.22 -10.70
N VAL A 186 -12.65 -14.86 -11.21
CA VAL A 186 -11.26 -14.55 -10.87
C VAL A 186 -10.49 -14.16 -12.13
N PHE A 187 -9.42 -13.39 -11.95
CA PHE A 187 -8.50 -13.09 -13.05
C PHE A 187 -7.57 -14.27 -13.32
N CYS A 188 -7.24 -14.46 -14.59
CA CYS A 188 -6.27 -15.47 -15.05
C CYS A 188 -5.18 -14.84 -15.90
N LEU A 189 -3.93 -15.27 -15.71
CA LEU A 189 -2.76 -14.82 -16.47
C LEU A 189 -2.22 -15.97 -17.34
N CYS A 190 -2.25 -15.78 -18.65
CA CYS A 190 -1.73 -16.75 -19.60
C CYS A 190 -0.38 -16.29 -20.16
N ASN A 191 0.68 -17.00 -19.81
CA ASN A 191 2.03 -16.75 -20.31
C ASN A 191 2.34 -17.64 -21.53
N LYS A 192 2.72 -17.04 -22.67
CA LYS A 192 3.11 -17.69 -23.94
C LYS A 192 1.97 -18.17 -24.86
N GLU A 193 2.20 -18.01 -26.17
CA GLU A 193 1.34 -18.56 -27.23
C GLU A 193 1.22 -20.09 -27.22
N ASN A 194 2.16 -20.81 -26.60
CA ASN A 194 2.22 -22.28 -26.59
C ASN A 194 2.03 -22.92 -25.19
N SER A 195 1.73 -22.13 -24.15
CA SER A 195 1.34 -22.74 -22.87
C SER A 195 -0.08 -23.29 -22.98
N SER A 196 -0.27 -24.52 -22.52
CA SER A 196 -1.60 -25.13 -22.34
C SER A 196 -2.26 -24.69 -21.03
N VAL A 197 -1.55 -23.95 -20.19
CA VAL A 197 -2.02 -23.54 -18.85
C VAL A 197 -1.92 -22.03 -18.64
N CYS A 198 -2.81 -21.51 -17.80
CA CYS A 198 -2.82 -20.15 -17.27
C CYS A 198 -2.82 -20.21 -15.74
N GLU A 199 -2.42 -19.13 -15.09
CA GLU A 199 -2.35 -19.01 -13.64
C GLU A 199 -3.56 -18.24 -13.12
N VAL A 200 -4.08 -18.65 -11.96
CA VAL A 200 -5.11 -17.93 -11.18
C VAL A 200 -4.68 -17.87 -9.72
N ARG A 201 -5.17 -16.88 -8.96
CA ARG A 201 -4.98 -16.86 -7.50
C ARG A 201 -5.60 -18.12 -6.88
N SER A 202 -4.88 -18.77 -5.97
CA SER A 202 -5.43 -19.96 -5.30
C SER A 202 -6.53 -19.61 -4.30
N THR A 203 -7.57 -20.45 -4.25
CA THR A 203 -8.70 -20.32 -3.32
C THR A 203 -8.44 -20.90 -1.94
N ASP A 204 -7.35 -21.66 -1.76
CA ASP A 204 -7.01 -22.29 -0.48
C ASP A 204 -6.30 -21.35 0.51
N GLY A 205 -6.12 -20.08 0.12
CA GLY A 205 -5.40 -19.09 0.90
C GLY A 205 -3.89 -19.32 0.92
N SER A 206 -3.35 -20.19 0.05
CA SER A 206 -1.92 -20.25 -0.18
C SER A 206 -1.46 -19.08 -1.05
N ASP A 207 -0.24 -18.60 -0.79
CA ASP A 207 0.43 -17.58 -1.61
C ASP A 207 0.85 -18.11 -3.00
N THR A 208 0.41 -19.31 -3.37
CA THR A 208 0.78 -19.95 -4.64
C THR A 208 -0.37 -19.87 -5.64
N ASN A 209 -0.07 -19.51 -6.89
CA ASN A 209 -1.05 -19.54 -7.96
C ASN A 209 -1.41 -20.99 -8.32
N SER A 210 -2.67 -21.21 -8.65
CA SER A 210 -3.16 -22.46 -9.24
C SER A 210 -3.09 -22.41 -10.76
N GLU A 211 -2.87 -23.55 -11.40
CA GLU A 211 -2.87 -23.67 -12.86
C GLU A 211 -4.25 -24.13 -13.37
N ILE A 212 -4.75 -23.47 -14.41
CA ILE A 212 -5.98 -23.84 -15.14
C ILE A 212 -5.67 -24.10 -16.62
N PRO A 213 -6.46 -24.94 -17.31
CA PRO A 213 -6.38 -25.05 -18.77
C PRO A 213 -6.62 -23.71 -19.46
N ARG A 214 -5.86 -23.41 -20.50
CA ARG A 214 -5.89 -22.09 -21.16
C ARG A 214 -7.27 -21.71 -21.71
N GLU A 215 -7.99 -22.69 -22.25
CA GLU A 215 -9.34 -22.57 -22.78
C GLU A 215 -10.38 -22.15 -21.72
N GLU A 216 -10.07 -22.31 -20.43
CA GLU A 216 -10.93 -21.86 -19.33
C GLU A 216 -10.70 -20.39 -18.95
N CYS A 217 -9.69 -19.74 -19.54
CA CYS A 217 -9.43 -18.31 -19.39
C CYS A 217 -10.06 -17.54 -20.57
N SER A 218 -11.15 -16.84 -20.27
CA SER A 218 -11.96 -16.09 -21.24
C SER A 218 -11.62 -14.59 -21.25
N SER A 219 -12.18 -13.82 -22.20
CA SER A 219 -12.06 -12.34 -22.24
C SER A 219 -10.61 -11.84 -22.20
N LEU A 220 -9.78 -12.32 -23.13
CA LEU A 220 -8.33 -12.11 -23.08
C LEU A 220 -7.88 -10.70 -23.53
N TRP A 221 -7.16 -10.00 -22.67
CA TRP A 221 -6.50 -8.71 -22.92
C TRP A 221 -4.99 -8.90 -23.06
N PRO A 222 -4.42 -8.74 -24.26
CA PRO A 222 -3.00 -8.95 -24.50
C PRO A 222 -2.16 -7.77 -24.00
N PHE A 223 -0.99 -8.07 -23.47
CA PHE A 223 0.05 -7.09 -23.14
C PHE A 223 1.45 -7.70 -23.26
N THR A 224 2.47 -6.86 -23.28
CA THR A 224 3.88 -7.31 -23.24
C THR A 224 4.47 -7.00 -21.88
N LEU A 225 5.07 -8.02 -21.24
CA LEU A 225 5.80 -7.89 -19.99
C LEU A 225 7.30 -8.05 -20.25
N ILE A 226 8.08 -7.12 -19.73
CA ILE A 226 9.54 -7.19 -19.71
C ILE A 226 9.98 -7.07 -18.26
N GLU A 227 10.71 -8.06 -17.78
CA GLU A 227 11.34 -8.03 -16.47
C GLU A 227 12.84 -7.96 -16.68
N SER A 228 13.52 -7.07 -15.96
CA SER A 228 14.97 -6.99 -16.02
C SER A 228 15.56 -6.41 -14.74
N ASN A 229 16.82 -6.70 -14.51
CA ASN A 229 17.60 -6.05 -13.46
C ASN A 229 18.14 -4.71 -13.97
N ALA A 230 18.33 -3.75 -13.06
CA ALA A 230 18.91 -2.43 -13.33
C ALA A 230 20.26 -2.46 -14.07
N THR A 231 21.03 -3.54 -13.95
CA THR A 231 22.29 -3.73 -14.68
C THR A 231 22.11 -4.01 -16.18
N ILE A 232 21.00 -4.67 -16.56
CA ILE A 232 20.74 -5.10 -17.95
C ILE A 232 19.73 -4.15 -18.63
N ALA A 233 18.76 -3.62 -17.88
CA ALA A 233 17.69 -2.78 -18.38
C ALA A 233 18.17 -1.61 -19.29
N PRO A 234 19.23 -0.83 -18.94
CA PRO A 234 19.75 0.24 -19.80
C PRO A 234 20.11 -0.22 -21.22
N SER A 235 20.65 -1.43 -21.37
CA SER A 235 21.03 -1.97 -22.68
C SER A 235 19.80 -2.36 -23.51
N ILE A 236 18.79 -2.93 -22.86
CA ILE A 236 17.50 -3.26 -23.50
C ILE A 236 16.80 -1.97 -23.93
N LEU A 237 16.63 -1.00 -23.03
CA LEU A 237 15.96 0.27 -23.29
C LEU A 237 16.63 1.05 -24.44
N ARG A 238 17.96 1.10 -24.48
CA ARG A 238 18.70 1.72 -25.61
C ARG A 238 18.44 1.03 -26.94
N SER A 239 18.24 -0.29 -26.94
CA SER A 239 17.88 -1.04 -28.16
C SER A 239 16.48 -0.69 -28.69
N LEU A 240 15.60 -0.17 -27.83
CA LEU A 240 14.25 0.29 -28.20
C LEU A 240 14.26 1.64 -28.92
N ARG A 241 15.40 2.34 -28.99
CA ARG A 241 15.51 3.65 -29.63
C ARG A 241 15.43 3.57 -31.17
N PRO A 242 14.71 4.50 -31.83
CA PRO A 242 14.51 4.50 -33.28
C PRO A 242 15.80 4.44 -34.11
N ASN A 243 16.87 5.09 -33.65
CA ASN A 243 18.11 5.29 -34.42
C ASN A 243 19.21 4.23 -34.16
N LEU A 244 19.07 3.40 -33.11
CA LEU A 244 20.07 2.38 -32.73
C LEU A 244 19.69 0.96 -33.16
N SER A 245 18.42 0.72 -33.44
CA SER A 245 17.86 -0.58 -33.84
C SER A 245 18.47 -1.16 -35.13
N ARG A 246 19.02 -0.32 -36.03
CA ARG A 246 19.75 -0.77 -37.22
C ARG A 246 21.07 -1.48 -36.91
N SER A 247 21.75 -1.13 -35.82
CA SER A 247 23.06 -1.70 -35.47
C SER A 247 22.95 -2.99 -34.64
N PHE A 248 21.88 -3.15 -33.85
CA PHE A 248 21.66 -4.32 -32.99
C PHE A 248 21.16 -5.56 -33.75
N ARG A 249 20.76 -5.44 -35.02
CA ARG A 249 20.37 -6.60 -35.86
C ARG A 249 21.49 -7.63 -36.07
N ASN A 250 22.74 -7.30 -35.73
CA ASN A 250 23.90 -8.14 -36.01
C ASN A 250 24.53 -8.82 -34.78
N SER A 251 24.08 -8.54 -33.55
CA SER A 251 24.66 -9.14 -32.33
C SER A 251 23.82 -10.29 -31.78
N HIS A 252 24.32 -11.52 -31.96
CA HIS A 252 23.72 -12.81 -31.62
C HIS A 252 23.71 -13.15 -30.11
N HIS A 253 22.86 -12.54 -29.29
CA HIS A 253 22.72 -13.01 -27.89
C HIS A 253 21.29 -13.14 -27.34
N THR A 254 20.25 -13.04 -28.17
CA THR A 254 18.88 -13.33 -27.72
C THR A 254 18.19 -14.31 -28.67
N ASN A 255 17.58 -15.37 -28.13
CA ASN A 255 16.81 -16.39 -28.85
C ASN A 255 15.48 -15.85 -29.42
N ILE A 256 15.36 -14.54 -29.60
CA ILE A 256 14.15 -13.88 -30.06
C ILE A 256 14.32 -13.60 -31.56
N SER A 257 13.40 -14.09 -32.38
CA SER A 257 13.45 -13.87 -33.83
C SER A 257 13.47 -12.36 -34.15
N VAL A 258 14.43 -11.92 -34.96
CA VAL A 258 14.64 -10.51 -35.37
C VAL A 258 13.38 -9.86 -35.98
N ALA A 259 12.51 -10.65 -36.61
CA ALA A 259 11.24 -10.19 -37.17
C ALA A 259 10.25 -9.75 -36.09
N ARG A 260 10.05 -10.56 -35.04
CA ARG A 260 9.18 -10.23 -33.89
C ARG A 260 9.65 -8.99 -33.13
N ILE A 261 10.97 -8.81 -33.01
CA ILE A 261 11.54 -7.60 -32.41
C ILE A 261 11.21 -6.35 -33.24
N SER A 262 11.33 -6.43 -34.56
CA SER A 262 11.10 -5.24 -35.41
C SER A 262 9.64 -4.77 -35.38
N GLU A 263 8.68 -5.68 -35.41
CA GLU A 263 7.24 -5.37 -35.29
C GLU A 263 6.90 -4.81 -33.90
N PHE A 264 7.44 -5.43 -32.84
CA PHE A 264 7.30 -4.94 -31.46
C PHE A 264 7.84 -3.51 -31.32
N LEU A 265 9.02 -3.22 -31.88
CA LEU A 265 9.66 -1.90 -31.80
C LEU A 265 8.85 -0.80 -32.47
N GLU A 266 8.33 -1.05 -33.67
CA GLU A 266 7.49 -0.07 -34.38
C GLU A 266 6.19 0.22 -33.64
N HIS A 267 5.62 -0.80 -32.99
CA HIS A 267 4.40 -0.64 -32.19
C HIS A 267 4.69 0.10 -30.88
N TYR A 268 5.73 -0.31 -30.16
CA TYR A 268 6.13 0.27 -28.87
C TYR A 268 6.37 1.78 -28.96
N GLN A 269 7.04 2.25 -30.01
CA GLN A 269 7.39 3.66 -30.20
C GLN A 269 6.20 4.61 -30.45
N LYS A 270 5.00 4.09 -30.74
CA LYS A 270 3.81 4.91 -31.01
C LYS A 270 3.00 5.22 -29.76
N HIS A 271 3.33 4.61 -28.62
CA HIS A 271 2.55 4.73 -27.40
C HIS A 271 3.22 5.72 -26.42
N PRO A 272 2.43 6.50 -25.66
CA PRO A 272 2.98 7.37 -24.62
C PRO A 272 3.74 6.55 -23.57
N LEU A 273 4.78 7.15 -22.99
CA LEU A 273 5.61 6.53 -21.97
C LEU A 273 5.24 7.07 -20.58
N ILE A 274 4.86 6.19 -19.67
CA ILE A 274 4.70 6.49 -18.24
C ILE A 274 5.92 5.93 -17.50
N LEU A 275 6.49 6.74 -16.61
CA LEU A 275 7.55 6.33 -15.70
C LEU A 275 6.98 6.32 -14.28
N ASP A 276 7.01 5.16 -13.65
CA ASP A 276 6.62 4.95 -12.25
C ASP A 276 7.84 4.47 -11.46
N ILE A 277 8.02 5.04 -10.27
CA ILE A 277 9.22 4.86 -9.45
C ILE A 277 8.75 4.63 -8.02
N ASP A 278 9.12 3.50 -7.41
CA ASP A 278 9.05 3.32 -5.96
C ASP A 278 10.39 3.67 -5.30
N GLU A 279 10.31 4.31 -4.13
CA GLU A 279 11.45 4.58 -3.27
C GLU A 279 12.08 3.30 -2.71
N ASP A 280 11.32 2.21 -2.63
CA ASP A 280 11.81 0.92 -2.14
C ASP A 280 12.88 0.29 -3.04
N TYR A 281 12.97 0.70 -4.32
CA TYR A 281 14.06 0.37 -5.23
C TYR A 281 15.43 0.75 -4.63
N PHE A 282 15.46 1.81 -3.81
CA PHE A 282 16.65 2.30 -3.14
C PHE A 282 16.96 1.58 -1.83
N GLY A 283 16.07 0.72 -1.33
CA GLY A 283 16.27 -0.10 -0.15
C GLY A 283 14.95 -0.48 0.50
N VAL A 284 14.97 -1.54 1.30
CA VAL A 284 13.78 -2.05 2.01
C VAL A 284 14.11 -2.24 3.48
N HIS A 285 13.29 -1.69 4.38
CA HIS A 285 13.45 -1.81 5.82
C HIS A 285 12.20 -2.33 6.51
N LEU A 286 12.30 -3.47 7.21
CA LEU A 286 11.18 -4.02 7.96
C LEU A 286 11.00 -3.27 9.29
N VAL A 287 10.14 -2.26 9.31
CA VAL A 287 9.94 -1.36 10.46
C VAL A 287 9.65 -2.11 11.76
N ALA A 288 8.85 -3.18 11.71
CA ALA A 288 8.55 -4.03 12.87
C ALA A 288 9.80 -4.65 13.53
N GLN A 289 10.88 -4.85 12.77
CA GLN A 289 12.15 -5.38 13.29
C GLN A 289 12.77 -4.46 14.35
N ASN A 290 12.55 -3.14 14.26
CA ASN A 290 13.05 -2.21 15.28
C ASN A 290 12.44 -2.48 16.66
N LEU A 291 11.16 -2.89 16.72
CA LEU A 291 10.46 -3.22 17.97
C LEU A 291 11.02 -4.49 18.60
N THR A 292 11.27 -5.51 17.78
CA THR A 292 11.83 -6.78 18.27
C THR A 292 13.27 -6.60 18.75
N GLN A 293 14.08 -5.79 18.06
CA GLN A 293 15.45 -5.44 18.47
C GLN A 293 15.52 -4.71 19.82
N VAL A 294 14.50 -3.95 20.21
CA VAL A 294 14.40 -3.33 21.55
C VAL A 294 13.69 -4.22 22.57
N GLY A 295 13.35 -5.45 22.20
CA GLY A 295 12.79 -6.47 23.08
C GLY A 295 11.28 -6.35 23.30
N ILE A 296 10.52 -5.83 22.32
CA ILE A 296 9.06 -5.92 22.30
C ILE A 296 8.69 -7.12 21.43
N PRO A 297 8.11 -8.20 22.00
CA PRO A 297 7.70 -9.37 21.23
C PRO A 297 6.65 -9.02 20.18
N LEU A 298 6.68 -9.66 19.00
CA LEU A 298 5.69 -9.42 17.93
C LEU A 298 4.25 -9.65 18.39
N LEU A 299 4.01 -10.62 19.29
CA LEU A 299 2.69 -10.80 19.91
C LEU A 299 2.18 -9.52 20.61
N VAL A 300 3.07 -8.83 21.34
CA VAL A 300 2.73 -7.57 22.01
C VAL A 300 2.52 -6.45 20.99
N VAL A 301 3.32 -6.43 19.92
CA VAL A 301 3.13 -5.49 18.80
C VAL A 301 1.75 -5.66 18.19
N HIS A 302 1.34 -6.89 17.85
CA HIS A 302 0.01 -7.17 17.28
C HIS A 302 -1.14 -6.87 18.26
N GLN A 303 -0.95 -7.10 19.56
CA GLN A 303 -1.94 -6.73 20.57
C GLN A 303 -2.13 -5.22 20.66
N LEU A 304 -1.02 -4.47 20.71
CA LEU A 304 -1.04 -3.00 20.74
C LEU A 304 -1.65 -2.44 19.46
N ASP A 305 -1.27 -3.00 18.30
CA ASP A 305 -1.78 -2.63 17.00
C ASP A 305 -3.30 -2.79 16.90
N LYS A 306 -3.82 -3.97 17.27
CA LYS A 306 -5.27 -4.24 17.30
C LYS A 306 -6.01 -3.33 18.27
N LEU A 307 -5.42 -3.04 19.43
CA LEU A 307 -6.02 -2.14 20.40
C LEU A 307 -6.13 -0.71 19.83
N ILE A 308 -5.07 -0.20 19.21
CA ILE A 308 -5.05 1.13 18.57
C ILE A 308 -6.08 1.20 17.44
N GLN A 309 -6.15 0.19 16.57
CA GLN A 309 -7.16 0.12 15.51
C GLN A 309 -8.58 0.16 16.10
N SER A 310 -8.83 -0.54 17.20
CA SER A 310 -10.14 -0.54 17.85
C SER A 310 -10.54 0.77 18.56
N ILE A 311 -9.59 1.72 18.67
CA ILE A 311 -9.77 3.04 19.30
C ILE A 311 -9.98 4.12 18.23
N PHE A 312 -9.22 4.10 17.15
CA PHE A 312 -9.12 5.21 16.20
C PHE A 312 -9.65 4.85 14.81
N CYS A 313 -10.73 5.55 14.42
CA CYS A 313 -11.40 5.45 13.12
C CYS A 313 -11.65 6.87 12.57
N PRO A 314 -10.62 7.54 12.01
CA PRO A 314 -10.74 8.92 11.57
C PRO A 314 -11.75 9.08 10.42
N ASP A 315 -12.51 10.16 10.41
CA ASP A 315 -13.44 10.52 9.32
C ASP A 315 -12.83 11.44 8.25
N ASP A 316 -11.58 11.87 8.45
CA ASP A 316 -10.80 12.72 7.56
C ASP A 316 -9.33 12.30 7.58
N SER A 317 -8.66 12.30 6.41
CA SER A 317 -7.25 11.91 6.28
C SER A 317 -6.28 12.81 7.06
N ASN A 318 -6.62 14.08 7.26
CA ASN A 318 -5.78 15.03 8.00
C ASN A 318 -5.64 14.63 9.49
N LEU A 319 -6.53 13.77 9.99
CA LEU A 319 -6.50 13.28 11.36
C LEU A 319 -5.43 12.19 11.58
N GLU A 320 -4.86 11.62 10.52
CA GLU A 320 -3.75 10.66 10.61
C GLU A 320 -2.56 11.28 11.35
N LEU A 321 -2.06 12.41 10.86
CA LEU A 321 -0.90 13.10 11.43
C LEU A 321 -1.18 13.71 12.81
N ASP A 322 -2.41 14.19 13.03
CA ASP A 322 -2.85 14.69 14.34
C ASP A 322 -2.83 13.57 15.40
N THR A 323 -3.32 12.38 15.03
CA THR A 323 -3.35 11.21 15.93
C THR A 323 -1.93 10.69 16.21
N ASP A 324 -1.04 10.68 15.22
CA ASP A 324 0.37 10.31 15.42
C ASP A 324 1.10 11.30 16.36
N ARG A 325 0.86 12.62 16.20
CA ARG A 325 1.40 13.64 17.12
C ARG A 325 0.90 13.46 18.54
N TRP A 326 -0.40 13.20 18.73
CA TRP A 326 -0.95 12.86 20.04
C TRP A 326 -0.22 11.66 20.65
N PHE A 327 0.00 10.59 19.87
CA PHE A 327 0.67 9.39 20.35
C PHE A 327 2.12 9.66 20.76
N HIS A 328 2.84 10.45 19.97
CA HIS A 328 4.18 10.94 20.31
C HIS A 328 4.20 11.69 21.65
N GLN A 329 3.26 12.62 21.84
CA GLN A 329 3.13 13.41 23.07
C GLN A 329 2.76 12.54 24.28
N VAL A 330 1.86 11.56 24.12
CA VAL A 330 1.53 10.56 25.17
C VAL A 330 2.78 9.81 25.60
N ILE A 331 3.59 9.33 24.64
CA ILE A 331 4.83 8.63 24.96
C ILE A 331 5.79 9.53 25.76
N HIS A 332 5.96 10.78 25.34
CA HIS A 332 6.82 11.73 26.04
C HIS A 332 6.34 12.03 27.47
N LEU A 333 5.02 12.18 27.67
CA LEU A 333 4.42 12.33 29.00
C LEU A 333 4.69 11.11 29.87
N ILE A 334 4.62 9.89 29.32
CA ILE A 334 4.94 8.66 30.06
C ILE A 334 6.41 8.65 30.49
N GLN A 335 7.32 8.98 29.58
CA GLN A 335 8.77 9.00 29.84
C GLN A 335 9.15 10.00 30.95
N ASN A 336 8.49 11.15 31.01
CA ASN A 336 8.80 12.20 31.98
C ASN A 336 8.07 12.05 33.31
N ASN A 337 6.77 11.71 33.27
CA ASN A 337 5.90 11.83 34.43
C ASN A 337 5.65 10.49 35.13
N CYS A 338 5.78 9.37 34.43
CA CYS A 338 5.48 8.06 34.97
C CYS A 338 6.73 7.37 35.57
N SER A 339 7.62 8.20 36.14
CA SER A 339 8.93 7.83 36.71
C SER A 339 8.88 6.57 37.59
N ARG A 340 9.73 5.60 37.23
CA ARG A 340 9.95 4.33 37.91
C ARG A 340 10.87 4.52 39.10
N SER A 341 10.35 4.93 40.26
CA SER A 341 11.11 4.80 41.50
C SER A 341 11.41 3.33 41.76
N GLY A 342 12.62 3.02 42.23
CA GLY A 342 13.02 1.66 42.63
C GLY A 342 12.30 1.13 43.88
N ASP A 343 11.25 1.81 44.35
CA ASP A 343 10.41 1.39 45.47
C ASP A 343 9.07 0.85 44.94
N PRO A 344 8.86 -0.49 44.98
CA PRO A 344 7.67 -1.16 44.45
C PRO A 344 6.34 -0.65 45.04
N ALA A 345 6.35 -0.19 46.30
CA ALA A 345 5.13 0.31 46.96
C ALA A 345 4.70 1.68 46.42
N SER A 346 5.67 2.52 46.04
CA SER A 346 5.42 3.84 45.44
C SER A 346 5.08 3.79 43.94
N ALA A 347 5.31 2.64 43.30
CA ALA A 347 5.10 2.47 41.86
C ALA A 347 3.60 2.32 41.50
N TYR A 348 2.79 1.73 42.38
CA TYR A 348 1.37 1.50 42.11
C TYR A 348 0.54 2.80 42.18
N THR A 349 0.70 3.59 43.25
CA THR A 349 -0.01 4.87 43.43
C THR A 349 0.35 5.91 42.36
N ARG A 350 1.59 5.85 41.82
CA ARG A 350 2.02 6.72 40.71
C ARG A 350 1.50 6.26 39.35
N ARG A 351 1.15 4.99 39.20
CA ARG A 351 0.61 4.46 37.95
C ARG A 351 -0.82 4.93 37.72
N GLU A 352 -1.65 4.91 38.77
CA GLU A 352 -3.01 5.48 38.70
C GLU A 352 -2.96 6.98 38.37
N ASP A 353 -2.09 7.74 39.05
CA ASP A 353 -1.87 9.17 38.76
C ASP A 353 -1.37 9.43 37.32
N CYS A 354 -0.48 8.57 36.81
CA CYS A 354 -0.01 8.61 35.42
C CYS A 354 -1.17 8.42 34.43
N VAL A 355 -1.97 7.37 34.59
CA VAL A 355 -3.10 7.07 33.68
C VAL A 355 -4.15 8.19 33.74
N THR A 356 -4.46 8.74 34.91
CA THR A 356 -5.36 9.89 35.04
C THR A 356 -4.84 11.11 34.28
N LYS A 357 -3.55 11.45 34.41
CA LYS A 357 -2.93 12.56 33.66
C LYS A 357 -2.99 12.35 32.13
N LEU A 358 -2.84 11.12 31.67
CA LEU A 358 -2.95 10.78 30.25
C LEU A 358 -4.38 10.95 29.72
N HIS A 359 -5.38 10.56 30.52
CA HIS A 359 -6.79 10.82 30.20
C HIS A 359 -7.12 12.31 30.16
N GLU A 360 -6.63 13.09 31.12
CA GLU A 360 -6.78 14.55 31.13
C GLU A 360 -6.11 15.21 29.93
N PHE A 361 -4.91 14.77 29.57
CA PHE A 361 -4.21 15.25 28.37
C PHE A 361 -5.00 14.91 27.10
N THR A 362 -5.43 13.65 26.95
CA THR A 362 -6.18 13.16 25.78
C THR A 362 -7.51 13.89 25.61
N SER A 363 -8.23 14.08 26.73
CA SER A 363 -9.50 14.81 26.75
C SER A 363 -9.32 16.28 26.34
N ARG A 364 -8.21 16.92 26.75
CA ARG A 364 -7.87 18.29 26.34
C ARG A 364 -7.48 18.35 24.86
N HIS A 365 -6.61 17.43 24.42
CA HIS A 365 -6.10 17.38 23.05
C HIS A 365 -7.24 17.23 22.03
N PHE A 366 -8.22 16.37 22.31
CA PHE A 366 -9.32 16.09 21.37
C PHE A 366 -10.63 16.86 21.64
N SER A 367 -10.64 17.77 22.63
CA SER A 367 -11.82 18.45 23.19
C SER A 367 -12.84 19.06 22.23
N ARG A 368 -12.49 19.32 20.96
CA ARG A 368 -13.39 19.92 19.96
C ARG A 368 -13.97 18.95 18.92
N ASP A 369 -13.42 17.75 18.75
CA ASP A 369 -13.78 16.85 17.64
C ASP A 369 -13.56 15.35 17.94
N ASN A 370 -13.80 14.90 19.18
CA ASN A 370 -13.64 13.48 19.59
C ASN A 370 -14.31 12.48 18.63
N HIS A 371 -15.55 12.75 18.23
CA HIS A 371 -16.37 11.84 17.42
C HIS A 371 -15.84 11.61 16.00
N LYS A 372 -14.89 12.43 15.54
CA LYS A 372 -14.27 12.33 14.22
C LYS A 372 -13.05 11.44 14.17
N ARG A 373 -12.45 11.15 15.33
CA ARG A 373 -11.20 10.37 15.44
C ARG A 373 -11.44 8.98 15.98
N PHE A 374 -12.36 8.87 16.94
CA PHE A 374 -12.61 7.63 17.62
C PHE A 374 -13.64 6.77 16.89
N CYS A 375 -13.44 5.46 16.94
CA CYS A 375 -14.45 4.50 16.52
C CYS A 375 -15.72 4.63 17.38
N SER A 376 -16.86 4.26 16.83
CA SER A 376 -18.16 4.27 17.56
C SER A 376 -18.14 3.37 18.80
N GLU A 377 -17.33 2.31 18.77
CA GLU A 377 -17.16 1.35 19.86
C GLU A 377 -16.00 1.70 20.80
N THR A 378 -15.39 2.88 20.64
CA THR A 378 -14.29 3.28 21.51
C THR A 378 -14.84 3.62 22.89
N THR A 379 -14.31 2.94 23.90
CA THR A 379 -14.66 3.15 25.30
C THR A 379 -13.48 3.73 26.06
N GLU A 380 -13.77 4.42 27.16
CA GLU A 380 -12.74 4.87 28.12
C GLU A 380 -11.88 3.69 28.62
N SER A 381 -12.45 2.48 28.69
CA SER A 381 -11.72 1.26 29.05
C SER A 381 -10.64 0.87 28.03
N LYS A 382 -10.88 1.03 26.72
CA LYS A 382 -9.86 0.76 25.68
C LYS A 382 -8.70 1.75 25.76
N LEU A 383 -8.99 3.04 25.98
CA LEU A 383 -7.95 4.05 26.20
C LEU A 383 -7.16 3.77 27.48
N THR A 384 -7.84 3.34 28.54
CA THR A 384 -7.20 2.93 29.80
C THR A 384 -6.27 1.75 29.58
N GLU A 385 -6.72 0.71 28.87
CA GLU A 385 -5.90 -0.45 28.51
C GLU A 385 -4.65 -0.03 27.72
N LEU A 386 -4.79 0.89 26.75
CA LEU A 386 -3.67 1.43 25.99
C LEU A 386 -2.66 2.13 26.90
N PHE A 387 -3.12 3.03 27.76
CA PHE A 387 -2.26 3.75 28.70
C PHE A 387 -1.59 2.81 29.70
N GLU A 388 -2.29 1.79 30.19
CA GLU A 388 -1.73 0.79 31.08
C GLU A 388 -0.63 -0.04 30.42
N ILE A 389 -0.77 -0.41 29.15
CA ILE A 389 0.26 -1.13 28.38
C ILE A 389 1.48 -0.22 28.18
N LEU A 390 1.26 1.02 27.73
CA LEU A 390 2.36 1.97 27.47
C LEU A 390 3.08 2.41 28.75
N SER A 391 2.36 2.53 29.86
CA SER A 391 2.94 2.91 31.16
C SER A 391 3.51 1.71 31.95
N HIS A 392 3.49 0.49 31.38
CA HIS A 392 3.93 -0.70 32.10
C HIS A 392 5.43 -0.64 32.46
N PRO A 393 5.87 -1.14 33.63
CA PRO A 393 7.28 -1.15 34.03
C PRO A 393 8.24 -1.92 33.11
N GLU A 394 7.72 -2.75 32.19
CA GLU A 394 8.55 -3.40 31.17
C GLU A 394 8.75 -2.54 29.91
N MET A 395 7.95 -1.49 29.74
CA MET A 395 7.98 -0.57 28.61
C MET A 395 9.03 0.53 28.81
N THR A 396 10.31 0.15 28.76
CA THR A 396 11.44 1.05 29.08
C THR A 396 11.48 2.30 28.19
N ASN A 397 12.22 3.34 28.61
CA ASN A 397 12.39 4.55 27.77
C ASN A 397 12.90 4.22 26.36
N ARG A 398 13.79 3.22 26.22
CA ARG A 398 14.26 2.75 24.91
C ARG A 398 13.12 2.17 24.06
N LYS A 399 12.24 1.36 24.65
CA LYS A 399 11.06 0.78 23.98
C LYS A 399 10.05 1.86 23.59
N LEU A 400 9.76 2.78 24.50
CA LEU A 400 8.90 3.93 24.28
C LEU A 400 9.42 4.84 23.16
N SER A 401 10.71 5.19 23.18
CA SER A 401 11.32 5.96 22.09
C SER A 401 11.28 5.23 20.75
N CYS A 402 11.37 3.90 20.74
CA CYS A 402 11.20 3.11 19.53
C CYS A 402 9.76 3.19 19.00
N LEU A 403 8.76 2.97 19.85
CA LEU A 403 7.33 3.13 19.50
C LEU A 403 7.03 4.52 18.97
N SER A 404 7.55 5.56 19.63
CA SER A 404 7.36 6.94 19.20
C SER A 404 8.01 7.24 17.84
N LYS A 405 9.15 6.63 17.52
CA LYS A 405 9.79 6.77 16.20
C LYS A 405 8.99 6.05 15.12
N ILE A 406 8.44 4.88 15.43
CA ILE A 406 7.57 4.12 14.54
C ILE A 406 6.26 4.83 14.28
N GLY A 407 5.68 5.49 15.29
CA GLY A 407 4.46 6.28 15.17
C GLY A 407 3.23 5.47 14.80
N LEU A 408 2.17 6.20 14.49
CA LEU A 408 0.89 5.71 14.01
C LEU A 408 0.65 6.19 12.57
N CYS A 409 -0.10 5.41 11.82
CA CYS A 409 -0.59 5.80 10.49
C CYS A 409 -1.91 5.08 10.19
N LEU A 410 -2.58 5.49 9.11
CA LEU A 410 -3.73 4.79 8.59
C LEU A 410 -3.36 3.34 8.24
N THR A 411 -4.34 2.44 8.31
CA THR A 411 -4.15 1.03 7.93
C THR A 411 -3.85 0.88 6.44
N ASN A 412 -4.34 1.79 5.59
CA ASN A 412 -4.09 1.89 4.15
C ASN A 412 -4.23 3.37 3.69
N SER A 413 -4.03 3.66 2.41
CA SER A 413 -4.34 4.98 1.84
C SER A 413 -5.80 5.33 2.05
N TRP A 414 -6.05 6.63 2.27
CA TRP A 414 -7.40 7.19 2.27
C TRP A 414 -8.16 6.93 0.96
N LEU A 415 -7.44 6.76 -0.15
CA LEU A 415 -8.03 6.57 -1.49
C LEU A 415 -8.28 5.10 -1.84
N THR A 416 -7.89 4.14 -0.99
CA THR A 416 -8.11 2.73 -1.23
C THR A 416 -9.60 2.41 -1.41
N HIS A 417 -9.93 1.54 -2.36
CA HIS A 417 -11.29 1.09 -2.63
C HIS A 417 -11.96 0.48 -1.39
N ASP A 418 -13.21 0.86 -1.14
CA ASP A 418 -14.02 0.36 -0.01
C ASP A 418 -13.27 0.39 1.35
N TYR A 419 -12.41 1.38 1.52
CA TYR A 419 -11.55 1.49 2.69
C TYR A 419 -12.32 1.98 3.92
N GLU A 420 -12.18 1.22 5.01
CA GLU A 420 -12.59 1.65 6.34
C GLU A 420 -11.40 2.20 7.12
N PRO A 421 -11.31 3.53 7.31
CA PRO A 421 -10.14 4.14 7.91
C PRO A 421 -10.02 3.76 9.38
N HIS A 422 -8.88 3.17 9.70
CA HIS A 422 -8.43 2.86 11.05
C HIS A 422 -6.98 3.31 11.20
N ILE A 423 -6.56 3.63 12.43
CA ILE A 423 -5.16 3.94 12.71
C ILE A 423 -4.49 2.71 13.34
N LYS A 424 -3.28 2.40 12.90
CA LYS A 424 -2.46 1.28 13.40
C LYS A 424 -1.08 1.76 13.82
N LEU A 425 -0.28 0.90 14.44
CA LEU A 425 1.17 1.15 14.52
C LEU A 425 1.70 1.19 13.09
N CYS A 426 2.49 2.20 12.75
CA CYS A 426 3.00 2.31 11.40
C CYS A 426 4.18 1.37 11.15
N ILE A 427 3.92 0.06 11.12
CA ILE A 427 4.94 -0.99 10.98
C ILE A 427 4.98 -1.61 9.58
N GLY A 428 4.06 -1.21 8.70
CA GLY A 428 3.92 -1.78 7.36
C GLY A 428 3.13 -3.08 7.29
N HIS A 429 3.06 -3.66 6.09
CA HIS A 429 2.45 -4.97 5.85
C HIS A 429 3.43 -6.13 6.10
N ASN A 430 4.74 -5.85 6.00
CA ASN A 430 5.77 -6.86 6.13
C ASN A 430 6.36 -6.88 7.55
N THR A 431 6.51 -8.09 8.08
CA THR A 431 7.12 -8.35 9.37
C THR A 431 8.29 -9.33 9.20
N PRO A 432 9.23 -9.41 10.15
CA PRO A 432 10.33 -10.37 10.07
C PRO A 432 9.90 -11.84 9.92
N GLU A 433 8.67 -12.20 10.32
CA GLU A 433 8.12 -13.55 10.19
C GLU A 433 7.35 -13.75 8.88
N PHE A 434 6.80 -12.68 8.31
CA PHE A 434 5.94 -12.69 7.13
C PHE A 434 6.30 -11.47 6.27
N SER A 435 7.17 -11.67 5.29
CA SER A 435 7.56 -10.64 4.32
C SER A 435 7.60 -11.25 2.93
N LEU A 436 6.97 -10.59 1.95
CA LEU A 436 7.07 -10.96 0.54
C LEU A 436 8.35 -10.40 -0.10
N VAL A 437 8.93 -9.36 0.50
CA VAL A 437 10.12 -8.68 0.00
C VAL A 437 11.32 -8.94 0.91
N LEU A 438 12.49 -9.13 0.29
CA LEU A 438 13.74 -9.27 1.02
C LEU A 438 14.20 -7.91 1.54
N GLU A 439 14.48 -7.84 2.84
CA GLU A 439 15.03 -6.65 3.46
C GLU A 439 16.40 -6.28 2.85
N HIS A 440 16.58 -5.02 2.45
CA HIS A 440 17.84 -4.49 1.94
C HIS A 440 18.20 -3.19 2.68
N TRP A 441 19.11 -3.32 3.64
CA TRP A 441 19.62 -2.19 4.41
C TRP A 441 20.62 -1.37 3.60
N THR A 442 20.14 -0.28 3.01
CA THR A 442 20.96 0.64 2.22
C THR A 442 21.82 1.54 3.13
N ASN A 443 23.12 1.58 2.84
CA ASN A 443 24.06 2.57 3.36
C ASN A 443 24.38 3.62 2.28
N SER A 444 25.14 4.67 2.64
CA SER A 444 25.45 5.78 1.71
C SER A 444 26.21 5.36 0.44
N ASP A 445 27.11 4.37 0.54
CA ASP A 445 27.86 3.87 -0.63
C ASP A 445 26.93 3.08 -1.56
N ASP A 446 26.05 2.25 -0.99
CA ASP A 446 25.02 1.52 -1.74
C ASP A 446 24.02 2.47 -2.40
N LEU A 447 23.58 3.51 -1.68
CA LEU A 447 22.67 4.52 -2.22
C LEU A 447 23.25 5.19 -3.46
N THR A 448 24.54 5.56 -3.41
CA THR A 448 25.25 6.15 -4.57
C THR A 448 25.31 5.20 -5.75
N ARG A 449 25.58 3.90 -5.52
CA ARG A 449 25.62 2.88 -6.57
C ARG A 449 24.24 2.67 -7.20
N ILE A 450 23.20 2.52 -6.38
CA ILE A 450 21.81 2.35 -6.85
C ILE A 450 21.35 3.57 -7.63
N ALA A 451 21.66 4.77 -7.14
CA ALA A 451 21.43 6.04 -7.83
C ALA A 451 22.12 6.14 -9.20
N SER A 452 23.34 5.61 -9.33
CA SER A 452 24.02 5.54 -10.62
C SER A 452 23.27 4.62 -11.59
N SER A 453 22.85 3.42 -11.15
CA SER A 453 22.06 2.51 -11.98
C SER A 453 20.72 3.11 -12.37
N PHE A 454 20.04 3.80 -11.45
CA PHE A 454 18.82 4.56 -11.73
C PHE A 454 19.06 5.62 -12.82
N THR A 455 20.14 6.40 -12.70
CA THR A 455 20.51 7.42 -13.70
C THR A 455 20.75 6.80 -15.09
N ASP A 456 21.40 5.64 -15.16
CA ASP A 456 21.64 4.93 -16.42
C ASP A 456 20.34 4.45 -17.08
N ILE A 457 19.34 4.02 -16.28
CA ILE A 457 18.00 3.67 -16.75
C ILE A 457 17.33 4.90 -17.37
N LEU A 458 17.33 6.04 -16.66
CA LEU A 458 16.71 7.28 -17.15
C LEU A 458 17.34 7.76 -18.47
N TYR A 459 18.67 7.74 -18.56
CA TYR A 459 19.40 8.08 -19.80
C TYR A 459 19.18 7.09 -20.94
N SER A 460 18.61 5.92 -20.67
CA SER A 460 18.37 4.87 -21.65
C SER A 460 16.96 4.84 -22.21
N LEU A 461 16.01 5.59 -21.61
CA LEU A 461 14.63 5.66 -22.08
C LEU A 461 14.56 6.05 -23.56
N HIS A 462 13.61 5.45 -24.29
CA HIS A 462 13.47 5.64 -25.73
C HIS A 462 12.83 6.96 -26.12
N ALA A 463 12.05 7.55 -25.20
CA ALA A 463 11.35 8.81 -25.33
C ALA A 463 11.30 9.52 -23.96
N LYS A 464 10.96 10.80 -23.96
CA LYS A 464 10.63 11.53 -22.73
C LYS A 464 9.29 11.00 -22.19
N PRO A 465 9.17 10.69 -20.88
CA PRO A 465 7.89 10.32 -20.29
C PRO A 465 6.85 11.44 -20.45
N VAL A 466 5.58 11.06 -20.56
CA VAL A 466 4.44 12.00 -20.56
C VAL A 466 3.93 12.25 -19.14
N LEU A 467 4.25 11.35 -18.22
CA LEU A 467 3.92 11.38 -16.81
C LEU A 467 5.04 10.71 -16.02
N ILE A 468 5.37 11.27 -14.86
CA ILE A 468 6.20 10.62 -13.85
C ILE A 468 5.40 10.51 -12.56
N THR A 469 5.36 9.32 -11.99
CA THR A 469 4.86 9.06 -10.63
C THR A 469 6.01 8.58 -9.76
N LEU A 470 5.98 8.99 -8.48
CA LEU A 470 6.93 8.59 -7.45
C LEU A 470 6.12 8.15 -6.23
N VAL A 471 6.39 6.95 -5.74
CA VAL A 471 5.69 6.32 -4.62
C VAL A 471 6.63 6.26 -3.43
N ARG A 472 6.15 6.63 -2.25
CA ARG A 472 6.96 6.67 -1.02
C ARG A 472 6.97 5.38 -0.23
N SER A 473 5.92 4.56 -0.34
CA SER A 473 5.79 3.25 0.33
C SER A 473 6.17 3.25 1.83
N SER A 474 5.94 4.39 2.52
CA SER A 474 6.41 4.59 3.91
C SER A 474 5.40 4.06 4.92
N ARG A 475 4.10 4.19 4.63
CA ARG A 475 3.00 3.57 5.37
C ARG A 475 3.03 2.04 5.24
N ASP A 476 3.35 1.53 4.05
CA ASP A 476 3.55 0.11 3.77
C ASP A 476 4.81 -0.50 4.39
N GLY A 477 5.72 0.37 4.84
CA GLY A 477 6.89 -0.02 5.60
C GLY A 477 7.96 -0.69 4.76
N TYR A 478 8.06 -0.34 3.47
CA TYR A 478 9.19 -0.73 2.63
C TYR A 478 10.30 0.30 2.70
N THR A 479 9.99 1.59 2.52
CA THR A 479 11.03 2.61 2.41
C THR A 479 11.79 2.83 3.73
N PRO A 480 13.14 2.83 3.70
CA PRO A 480 13.99 3.17 4.83
C PRO A 480 13.71 4.59 5.33
N ARG A 481 12.87 4.71 6.36
CA ARG A 481 12.38 6.00 6.89
C ARG A 481 13.48 7.00 7.26
N TRP A 482 14.68 6.51 7.58
CA TRP A 482 15.82 7.39 7.87
C TRP A 482 16.48 7.99 6.62
N LEU A 483 16.28 7.39 5.46
CA LEU A 483 16.78 7.87 4.15
C LEU A 483 15.68 8.40 3.25
N GLN A 484 14.40 8.22 3.57
CA GLN A 484 13.26 8.60 2.71
C GLN A 484 13.46 9.95 2.02
N MET A 485 13.71 11.02 2.78
CA MET A 485 13.92 12.36 2.21
C MET A 485 15.20 12.46 1.36
N GLU A 486 16.27 11.75 1.72
CA GLU A 486 17.50 11.71 0.92
C GLU A 486 17.29 10.97 -0.41
N ILE A 487 16.49 9.90 -0.40
CA ILE A 487 16.10 9.13 -1.58
C ILE A 487 15.22 9.99 -2.49
N GLU A 488 14.15 10.60 -1.96
CA GLU A 488 13.25 11.47 -2.74
C GLU A 488 14.03 12.60 -3.42
N GLU A 489 14.88 13.29 -2.66
CA GLU A 489 15.72 14.38 -3.15
C GLU A 489 16.67 13.94 -4.25
N LEU A 490 17.30 12.78 -4.07
CA LEU A 490 18.19 12.19 -5.06
C LEU A 490 17.43 11.87 -6.35
N ILE A 491 16.24 11.27 -6.27
CA ILE A 491 15.40 10.95 -7.43
C ILE A 491 15.06 12.24 -8.17
N LEU A 492 14.56 13.25 -7.47
CA LEU A 492 14.19 14.54 -8.05
C LEU A 492 15.38 15.24 -8.72
N GLU A 493 16.58 15.19 -8.13
CA GLU A 493 17.81 15.72 -8.75
C GLU A 493 18.12 15.01 -10.08
N LYS A 494 17.97 13.68 -10.15
CA LYS A 494 18.20 12.94 -11.40
C LYS A 494 17.13 13.24 -12.44
N LEU A 495 15.88 13.36 -12.03
CA LEU A 495 14.79 13.74 -12.93
C LEU A 495 15.00 15.16 -13.47
N GLU A 496 15.41 16.12 -12.64
CA GLU A 496 15.76 17.49 -13.07
C GLU A 496 16.88 17.46 -14.11
N ARG A 497 17.93 16.69 -13.86
CA ARG A 497 19.07 16.58 -14.77
C ARG A 497 18.71 15.93 -16.12
N VAL A 498 17.83 14.94 -16.13
CA VAL A 498 17.53 14.15 -17.35
C VAL A 498 16.35 14.72 -18.14
N PHE A 499 15.30 15.18 -17.46
CA PHE A 499 14.04 15.61 -18.08
C PHE A 499 13.74 17.10 -17.92
N PHE A 500 14.60 17.84 -17.22
CA PHE A 500 14.45 19.27 -16.93
C PHE A 500 13.16 19.58 -16.15
N VAL A 501 12.75 18.66 -15.26
CA VAL A 501 11.69 18.93 -14.28
C VAL A 501 12.26 19.75 -13.14
N SER A 502 11.49 20.67 -12.60
CA SER A 502 11.87 21.53 -11.48
C SER A 502 10.89 21.35 -10.33
N ARG A 503 11.18 21.92 -9.16
CA ARG A 503 10.32 21.78 -7.97
C ARG A 503 8.89 22.28 -8.15
N LYS A 504 8.66 23.25 -9.03
CA LYS A 504 7.31 23.72 -9.38
C LYS A 504 6.50 22.70 -10.19
N ASP A 505 7.16 21.70 -10.77
CA ASP A 505 6.55 20.64 -11.56
C ASP A 505 6.23 19.40 -10.69
N VAL A 506 6.64 19.43 -9.42
CA VAL A 506 6.38 18.38 -8.42
C VAL A 506 5.06 18.68 -7.71
N VAL A 507 4.18 17.68 -7.68
CA VAL A 507 2.87 17.74 -7.02
C VAL A 507 2.81 16.65 -5.97
N TYR A 508 2.72 17.03 -4.70
CA TYR A 508 2.57 16.11 -3.58
C TYR A 508 1.10 15.78 -3.34
N SER A 509 0.80 14.49 -3.16
CA SER A 509 -0.51 14.02 -2.69
C SER A 509 -0.82 14.64 -1.31
N PRO A 510 -2.07 15.03 -1.04
CA PRO A 510 -2.48 15.43 0.30
C PRO A 510 -2.57 14.24 1.28
N TYR A 511 -2.46 13.00 0.77
CA TYR A 511 -2.62 11.75 1.53
C TYR A 511 -1.28 11.09 1.91
N LEU A 512 -0.17 11.83 1.78
CA LEU A 512 1.16 11.38 2.17
C LEU A 512 1.22 11.08 3.66
N ALA A 513 1.70 9.88 3.99
CA ALA A 513 1.97 9.54 5.37
C ALA A 513 3.07 10.49 5.86
N ALA A 514 2.89 11.04 7.07
CA ALA A 514 3.77 12.07 7.63
C ALA A 514 3.85 13.42 6.84
N GLY A 515 3.07 13.58 5.77
CA GLY A 515 3.03 14.79 4.94
C GLY A 515 4.30 15.03 4.10
N VAL A 516 4.39 16.20 3.47
CA VAL A 516 5.46 16.53 2.50
C VAL A 516 6.87 16.42 3.10
N GLY A 517 7.06 16.68 4.39
CA GLY A 517 8.36 16.57 5.05
C GLY A 517 8.89 15.14 5.25
N GLY A 518 8.06 14.12 4.97
CA GLY A 518 8.43 12.72 5.16
C GLY A 518 8.44 12.29 6.61
N TRP A 519 8.71 10.99 6.83
CA TRP A 519 8.49 10.35 8.13
C TRP A 519 9.29 11.00 9.27
N ASN A 520 10.57 11.29 9.06
CA ASN A 520 11.42 11.79 10.14
C ASN A 520 11.12 13.24 10.56
N ASP A 521 10.60 14.07 9.65
CA ASP A 521 10.36 15.49 9.94
C ASP A 521 8.91 15.78 10.38
N ARG A 522 8.08 14.75 10.53
CA ARG A 522 6.64 14.87 10.84
C ARG A 522 6.31 15.58 12.16
N TYR A 523 7.28 15.60 13.08
CA TYR A 523 7.20 16.26 14.38
C TYR A 523 7.91 17.63 14.44
N ARG A 524 8.63 18.05 13.39
CA ARG A 524 9.50 19.25 13.41
C ARG A 524 8.75 20.54 13.78
N TYR A 525 7.46 20.64 13.47
CA TYR A 525 6.64 21.81 13.81
C TYR A 525 6.09 21.79 15.24
N ASP A 526 6.10 20.64 15.91
CA ASP A 526 5.51 20.44 17.25
C ASP A 526 6.53 20.70 18.38
N GLU A 527 7.83 20.53 18.12
CA GLU A 527 8.89 20.88 19.09
C GLU A 527 8.92 22.38 19.44
N SER A 528 8.25 23.22 18.64
CA SER A 528 8.06 24.65 18.94
C SER A 528 6.89 24.94 19.89
N LEU A 529 6.02 23.96 20.14
CA LEU A 529 4.81 24.07 20.99
C LEU A 529 4.98 23.39 22.36
N VAL A 530 6.04 22.62 22.55
CA VAL A 530 6.48 22.21 23.89
C VAL A 530 7.15 23.42 24.53
N GLU A 531 6.41 24.17 25.34
CA GLU A 531 6.96 25.28 26.11
C GLU A 531 8.27 24.83 26.81
N PRO A 532 9.39 25.54 26.61
CA PRO A 532 10.61 25.25 27.35
C PRO A 532 10.42 25.73 28.79
N GLY A 533 9.94 24.83 29.65
CA GLY A 533 10.05 24.97 31.10
C GLY A 533 8.73 24.90 31.87
N SER A 534 8.56 23.80 32.59
CA SER A 534 7.96 23.79 33.93
C SER A 534 8.82 22.93 34.85
#